data_AF-A0AAU9KF46-F1
#
_entry.id   AF-A0AAU9KF46-F1
#
_cell.length_a   1.000
_cell.length_b   1.000
_cell.length_c   1.000
_cell.angle_alpha   90.00
_cell.angle_beta   90.00
_cell.angle_gamma   90.00
#
_symmetry.space_group_name_H-M   'P 1'
#
loop_
_entity.id
_entity.type
_entity.pdbx_description
1 polymer ?
#
loop_
_entity_poly.entity_id
_entity_poly.type
_entity_poly.pdbx_seq_one_letter_code
_entity_poly.pdbx_strand_id
1 'polypeptide(L)'
;MVSEFKKLLTHLNSNKESVEFVSSWCQEFLITFPTHIQLIVNLWIKTVEKSHQKLALFYLAHDIIKNSNDEELKAAFQKVIPKAISFSVSELDTLKEVKRLLKCWEYKQEFPQNAIAQWEQMCNRALLNGSNNKTHLLLATSLAKKLEELECIEKNRNNGSRTACLNEKIARGEVIKEIVYIIKRIYHDNLNTTLQLQRIHKKLNGSIIFEKW
;
A
#
# COMPACT_ATOMS: atom_id res chain seq x y z
N MET A 1 6.09 -22.53 -23.86
CA MET A 1 6.69 -22.35 -22.51
C MET A 1 6.46 -20.94 -21.97
N VAL A 2 6.95 -19.87 -22.61
CA VAL A 2 6.71 -18.48 -22.16
C VAL A 2 5.21 -18.11 -22.13
N SER A 3 4.45 -18.59 -23.12
CA SER A 3 2.99 -18.47 -23.18
C SER A 3 2.29 -19.18 -22.04
N GLU A 4 2.84 -20.31 -21.57
CA GLU A 4 2.29 -21.11 -20.49
C GLU A 4 2.47 -20.42 -19.16
N PHE A 5 3.68 -19.90 -18.89
CA PHE A 5 3.92 -19.11 -17.68
C PHE A 5 3.02 -17.88 -17.60
N LYS A 6 2.80 -17.17 -18.72
CA LYS A 6 1.84 -16.06 -18.76
C LYS A 6 0.42 -16.50 -18.38
N LYS A 7 -0.05 -17.66 -18.87
CA LYS A 7 -1.38 -18.19 -18.51
C LYS A 7 -1.45 -18.55 -17.03
N LEU A 8 -0.42 -19.20 -16.50
CA LEU A 8 -0.34 -19.53 -15.07
C LEU A 8 -0.41 -18.27 -14.21
N LEU A 9 0.31 -17.22 -14.60
CA LEU A 9 0.26 -15.93 -13.91
C LEU A 9 -1.11 -15.24 -13.99
N THR A 10 -1.88 -15.41 -15.07
CA THR A 10 -3.23 -14.83 -15.18
C THR A 10 -4.30 -15.57 -14.39
N HIS A 11 -4.09 -16.86 -14.10
CA HIS A 11 -5.02 -17.68 -13.33
C HIS A 11 -4.60 -17.87 -11.86
N LEU A 12 -3.46 -17.28 -11.47
CA LEU A 12 -2.92 -17.37 -10.12
C LEU A 12 -3.88 -16.73 -9.12
N ASN A 13 -4.30 -17.47 -8.10
CA ASN A 13 -5.07 -16.94 -6.99
C ASN A 13 -4.27 -17.01 -5.68
N SER A 14 -4.79 -16.43 -4.60
CA SER A 14 -4.11 -16.39 -3.30
C SER A 14 -4.20 -17.71 -2.51
N ASN A 15 -4.79 -18.77 -3.07
CA ASN A 15 -4.77 -20.09 -2.44
C ASN A 15 -3.34 -20.65 -2.43
N LYS A 16 -2.95 -21.23 -1.30
CA LYS A 16 -1.61 -21.79 -1.09
C LYS A 16 -1.26 -22.84 -2.16
N GLU A 17 -2.19 -23.75 -2.45
CA GLU A 17 -1.99 -24.81 -3.46
C GLU A 17 -1.74 -24.24 -4.86
N SER A 18 -2.45 -23.16 -5.23
CA SER A 18 -2.27 -22.51 -6.53
C SER A 18 -0.90 -21.85 -6.64
N VAL A 19 -0.46 -21.16 -5.58
CA VAL A 19 0.85 -20.54 -5.52
C VAL A 19 1.96 -21.59 -5.54
N GLU A 20 1.84 -22.67 -4.75
CA GLU A 20 2.81 -23.76 -4.68
C GLU A 20 2.94 -24.49 -6.03
N PHE A 21 1.82 -24.74 -6.72
CA PHE A 21 1.82 -25.35 -8.05
C PHE A 21 2.61 -24.50 -9.06
N VAL A 22 2.32 -23.19 -9.13
CA VAL A 22 3.02 -22.30 -10.07
C VAL A 22 4.49 -22.11 -9.67
N SER A 23 4.80 -22.04 -8.38
CA SER A 23 6.18 -21.97 -7.88
C SER A 23 6.98 -23.22 -8.26
N SER A 24 6.40 -24.40 -8.07
CA SER A 24 7.04 -25.68 -8.44
C SER A 24 7.33 -25.74 -9.94
N TRP A 25 6.37 -25.34 -10.76
CA TRP A 25 6.57 -25.21 -12.21
C TRP A 25 7.70 -24.24 -12.56
N CYS A 26 7.79 -23.09 -11.87
CA CYS A 26 8.89 -22.14 -12.05
C CYS A 26 10.25 -22.75 -11.67
N GLN A 27 10.33 -23.50 -10.57
CA GLN A 27 11.58 -24.15 -10.16
C GLN A 27 12.04 -25.18 -11.19
N GLU A 28 11.15 -26.07 -11.62
CA GLU A 28 11.45 -27.07 -12.65
C GLU A 28 11.91 -26.41 -13.96
N PHE A 29 11.25 -25.32 -14.35
CA PHE A 29 11.61 -24.56 -15.54
C PHE A 29 12.99 -23.90 -15.40
N LEU A 30 13.32 -23.30 -14.25
CA LEU A 30 14.61 -22.67 -14.01
C LEU A 30 15.76 -23.68 -13.91
N ILE A 31 15.49 -24.87 -13.37
CA ILE A 31 16.46 -25.98 -13.37
C ILE A 31 16.77 -26.41 -14.82
N THR A 32 15.74 -26.49 -15.67
CA THR A 32 15.90 -26.88 -17.08
C THR A 32 16.50 -25.76 -17.94
N PHE A 33 16.17 -24.50 -17.64
CA PHE A 33 16.52 -23.32 -18.44
C PHE A 33 17.04 -22.17 -17.55
N PRO A 34 18.23 -22.30 -16.94
CA PRO A 34 18.75 -21.32 -15.98
C PRO A 34 18.97 -19.92 -16.57
N THR A 35 19.24 -19.82 -17.87
CA THR A 35 19.39 -18.52 -18.57
C THR A 35 18.10 -17.69 -18.64
N HIS A 36 16.95 -18.27 -18.26
CA HIS A 36 15.63 -17.64 -18.35
C HIS A 36 15.18 -16.96 -17.05
N ILE A 37 16.04 -16.84 -16.03
CA ILE A 37 15.79 -16.09 -14.79
C ILE A 37 15.20 -14.71 -15.10
N GLN A 38 15.86 -13.93 -15.96
CA GLN A 38 15.41 -12.58 -16.32
C GLN A 38 14.03 -12.60 -16.99
N LEU A 39 13.71 -13.63 -17.78
CA LEU A 39 12.42 -13.74 -18.42
C LEU A 39 11.30 -13.92 -17.39
N ILE A 40 11.47 -14.81 -16.41
CA ILE A 40 10.48 -15.04 -15.35
C ILE A 40 10.26 -13.77 -14.55
N VAL A 41 11.34 -13.13 -14.09
CA VAL A 41 11.26 -11.91 -13.27
C VAL A 41 10.61 -10.76 -14.04
N ASN A 42 10.93 -10.61 -15.33
CA ASN A 42 10.32 -9.60 -16.20
C ASN A 42 8.83 -9.83 -16.46
N LEU A 43 8.40 -11.09 -16.61
CA LEU A 43 6.99 -11.42 -16.77
C LEU A 43 6.23 -11.21 -15.47
N TRP A 44 6.81 -11.63 -14.34
CA TRP A 44 6.24 -11.41 -13.02
C TRP A 44 5.97 -9.93 -12.77
N ILE A 45 6.96 -9.04 -12.95
CA ILE A 45 6.78 -7.60 -12.67
C ILE A 45 5.76 -6.94 -13.62
N LYS A 46 5.73 -7.36 -14.90
CA LYS A 46 4.73 -6.89 -15.88
C LYS A 46 3.31 -7.34 -15.50
N THR A 47 3.17 -8.52 -14.90
CA THR A 47 1.88 -9.00 -14.40
C THR A 47 1.48 -8.26 -13.12
N VAL A 48 2.42 -8.01 -12.20
CA VAL A 48 2.14 -7.23 -10.98
C VAL A 48 1.61 -5.83 -11.31
N GLU A 49 2.17 -5.17 -12.32
CA GLU A 49 1.70 -3.85 -12.78
C GLU A 49 0.22 -3.84 -13.17
N LYS A 50 -0.27 -4.92 -13.78
CA LYS A 50 -1.60 -4.98 -14.40
C LYS A 50 -2.65 -5.77 -13.60
N SER A 51 -2.21 -6.66 -12.72
CA SER A 51 -3.09 -7.59 -12.02
C SER A 51 -3.75 -6.96 -10.78
N HIS A 52 -4.98 -7.37 -10.48
CA HIS A 52 -5.64 -7.08 -9.21
C HIS A 52 -5.26 -8.07 -8.10
N GLN A 53 -4.58 -9.18 -8.44
CA GLN A 53 -4.17 -10.22 -7.51
C GLN A 53 -2.70 -10.06 -7.11
N LYS A 54 -2.27 -8.83 -6.80
CA LYS A 54 -0.86 -8.53 -6.51
C LYS A 54 -0.34 -9.32 -5.30
N LEU A 55 -1.17 -9.54 -4.29
CA LEU A 55 -0.81 -10.35 -3.13
C LEU A 55 -0.42 -11.79 -3.52
N ALA A 56 -1.18 -12.45 -4.39
CA ALA A 56 -0.86 -13.80 -4.86
C ALA A 56 0.48 -13.82 -5.60
N LEU A 57 0.76 -12.78 -6.40
CA LEU A 57 2.04 -12.63 -7.10
C LEU A 57 3.22 -12.42 -6.12
N PHE A 58 3.02 -11.70 -5.01
CA PHE A 58 4.04 -11.59 -3.96
C PHE A 58 4.29 -12.92 -3.24
N TYR A 59 3.25 -13.71 -2.98
CA TYR A 59 3.43 -15.06 -2.44
C TYR A 59 4.17 -15.97 -3.40
N LEU A 60 3.86 -15.89 -4.70
CA LEU A 60 4.62 -16.62 -5.72
C LEU A 60 6.10 -16.22 -5.72
N ALA A 61 6.41 -14.92 -5.68
CA ALA A 61 7.79 -14.46 -5.59
C ALA A 61 8.47 -14.98 -4.32
N HIS A 62 7.78 -14.93 -3.17
CA HIS A 62 8.29 -15.46 -1.91
C HIS A 62 8.66 -16.94 -2.03
N ASP A 63 7.76 -17.78 -2.56
CA ASP A 63 8.02 -19.21 -2.71
C ASP A 63 9.14 -19.50 -3.71
N ILE A 64 9.22 -18.75 -4.81
CA ILE A 64 10.29 -18.89 -5.80
C ILE A 64 11.65 -18.56 -5.20
N ILE A 65 11.75 -17.45 -4.45
CA ILE A 65 13.00 -17.01 -3.81
C ILE A 65 13.40 -18.00 -2.72
N LYS A 66 12.45 -18.39 -1.86
CA LYS A 66 12.69 -19.32 -0.75
C LYS A 66 13.21 -20.67 -1.23
N ASN A 67 12.67 -21.18 -2.34
CA ASN A 67 13.00 -22.50 -2.85
C ASN A 67 14.23 -22.49 -3.78
N SER A 68 14.81 -21.32 -4.06
CA SER A 68 15.97 -21.19 -4.93
C SER A 68 17.24 -20.84 -4.15
N ASN A 69 18.32 -21.55 -4.45
CA ASN A 69 19.66 -21.23 -3.97
C ASN A 69 20.45 -20.35 -4.97
N ASP A 70 19.81 -19.89 -6.04
CA ASP A 70 20.46 -19.13 -7.12
C ASP A 70 20.55 -17.64 -6.75
N GLU A 71 21.78 -17.16 -6.57
CA GLU A 71 22.05 -15.75 -6.26
C GLU A 71 21.72 -14.80 -7.43
N GLU A 72 21.77 -15.26 -8.68
CA GLU A 72 21.36 -14.46 -9.84
C GLU A 72 19.84 -14.22 -9.83
N LEU A 73 19.06 -15.24 -9.42
CA LEU A 73 17.61 -15.11 -9.26
C LEU A 73 17.26 -14.11 -8.16
N LYS A 74 17.91 -14.21 -7.00
CA LYS A 74 17.72 -13.25 -5.89
C LYS A 74 18.10 -11.85 -6.32
N ALA A 75 19.25 -11.67 -6.97
CA ALA A 75 19.69 -10.37 -7.48
C ALA A 75 18.72 -9.78 -8.53
N ALA A 76 18.11 -10.63 -9.37
CA ALA A 76 17.09 -10.21 -10.32
C ALA A 76 15.81 -9.73 -9.60
N PHE A 77 15.34 -10.47 -8.60
CA PHE A 77 14.18 -10.05 -7.79
C PHE A 77 14.45 -8.76 -7.01
N GLN A 78 15.62 -8.63 -6.38
CA GLN A 78 15.99 -7.44 -5.63
C GLN A 78 15.82 -6.14 -6.43
N LYS A 79 16.10 -6.19 -7.75
CA LYS A 79 15.95 -5.03 -8.66
C LYS A 79 14.49 -4.67 -8.94
N VAL A 80 13.56 -5.63 -8.92
CA VAL A 80 12.16 -5.40 -9.30
C VAL A 80 11.20 -5.24 -8.12
N ILE A 81 11.56 -5.72 -6.92
CA ILE A 81 10.74 -5.59 -5.70
C ILE A 81 10.33 -4.13 -5.40
N PRO A 82 11.23 -3.12 -5.42
CA PRO A 82 10.80 -1.73 -5.18
C PRO A 82 9.71 -1.27 -6.16
N LYS A 83 9.84 -1.68 -7.43
CA LYS A 83 8.86 -1.35 -8.47
C LYS A 83 7.53 -2.06 -8.23
N ALA A 84 7.55 -3.34 -7.84
CA ALA A 84 6.36 -4.10 -7.48
C ALA A 84 5.61 -3.48 -6.28
N ILE A 85 6.34 -3.04 -5.26
CA ILE A 85 5.77 -2.32 -4.11
C ILE A 85 5.11 -1.02 -4.56
N SER A 86 5.75 -0.28 -5.46
CA SER A 86 5.21 0.99 -5.99
C SER A 86 3.87 0.79 -6.73
N PHE A 87 3.70 -0.33 -7.44
CA PHE A 87 2.43 -0.67 -8.09
C PHE A 87 1.33 -1.07 -7.10
N SER A 88 1.70 -1.42 -5.87
CA SER A 88 0.78 -1.93 -4.85
C SER A 88 0.39 -0.87 -3.82
N VAL A 89 0.76 0.40 -4.03
CA VAL A 89 0.54 1.50 -3.07
C VAL A 89 -0.95 1.72 -2.74
N SER A 90 -1.85 1.44 -3.67
CA SER A 90 -3.30 1.54 -3.47
C SER A 90 -3.91 0.34 -2.73
N GLU A 91 -3.19 -0.77 -2.60
CA GLU A 91 -3.67 -2.02 -2.01
C GLU A 91 -3.11 -2.19 -0.58
N LEU A 92 -3.74 -1.52 0.38
CA LEU A 92 -3.24 -1.47 1.76
C LEU A 92 -3.11 -2.85 2.42
N ASP A 93 -4.03 -3.77 2.15
CA ASP A 93 -3.97 -5.12 2.74
C ASP A 93 -2.86 -5.96 2.11
N THR A 94 -2.65 -5.84 0.78
CA THR A 94 -1.48 -6.38 0.09
C THR A 94 -0.19 -5.87 0.73
N LEU A 95 -0.09 -4.56 1.01
CA LEU A 95 1.11 -3.97 1.62
C LEU A 95 1.39 -4.43 3.05
N LYS A 96 0.36 -4.71 3.85
CA LYS A 96 0.54 -5.28 5.20
C LYS A 96 1.16 -6.67 5.11
N GLU A 97 0.68 -7.51 4.20
CA GLU A 97 1.24 -8.83 3.97
C GLU A 97 2.65 -8.76 3.37
N VAL A 98 2.90 -7.86 2.43
CA VAL A 98 4.25 -7.64 1.89
C VAL A 98 5.23 -7.28 3.01
N LYS A 99 4.86 -6.41 3.95
CA LYS A 99 5.71 -6.15 5.15
C LYS A 99 5.99 -7.41 5.97
N ARG A 100 5.02 -8.31 6.10
CA ARG A 100 5.24 -9.60 6.77
C ARG A 100 6.26 -10.45 6.02
N LEU A 101 6.18 -10.49 4.69
CA LEU A 101 7.16 -11.18 3.84
C LEU A 101 8.55 -10.56 3.96
N LEU A 102 8.67 -9.23 4.01
CA LEU A 102 9.93 -8.52 4.19
C LEU A 102 10.64 -8.94 5.48
N LYS A 103 9.90 -9.08 6.59
CA LYS A 103 10.45 -9.59 7.86
C LYS A 103 10.93 -11.03 7.77
N CYS A 104 10.24 -11.88 7.00
CA CYS A 104 10.69 -13.25 6.75
C CYS A 104 12.03 -13.25 5.98
N TRP A 105 12.16 -12.38 4.98
CA TRP A 105 13.39 -12.23 4.20
C TRP A 105 14.54 -11.66 5.02
N GLU A 106 14.25 -10.75 5.95
CA GLU A 106 15.24 -10.22 6.89
C GLU A 106 15.76 -11.29 7.82
N TYR A 107 14.86 -12.05 8.44
CA TYR A 107 15.20 -13.14 9.36
C TYR A 107 16.08 -14.21 8.70
N LYS A 108 15.79 -14.54 7.43
CA LYS A 108 16.54 -15.53 6.65
C LYS A 108 17.75 -14.97 5.92
N GLN A 109 17.98 -13.66 5.98
CA GLN A 109 19.03 -12.96 5.24
C GLN A 109 18.97 -13.23 3.73
N GLU A 110 17.77 -13.36 3.17
CA GLU A 110 17.56 -13.56 1.72
C GLU A 110 17.95 -12.32 0.92
N PHE A 111 17.90 -11.13 1.55
CA PHE A 111 18.30 -9.86 0.96
C PHE A 111 19.12 -9.01 1.94
N PRO A 112 19.92 -8.06 1.43
CA PRO A 112 20.63 -7.09 2.25
C PRO A 112 19.70 -6.26 3.14
N GLN A 113 20.07 -6.04 4.41
CA GLN A 113 19.26 -5.30 5.38
C GLN A 113 18.91 -3.87 4.91
N ASN A 114 19.83 -3.19 4.23
CA ASN A 114 19.60 -1.86 3.67
C ASN A 114 18.49 -1.85 2.60
N ALA A 115 18.41 -2.89 1.78
CA ALA A 115 17.37 -3.04 0.77
C ALA A 115 16.01 -3.28 1.45
N ILE A 116 15.96 -4.17 2.43
CA ILE A 116 14.74 -4.46 3.20
C ILE A 116 14.23 -3.21 3.92
N ALA A 117 15.10 -2.49 4.63
CA ALA A 117 14.74 -1.26 5.33
C ALA A 117 14.17 -0.19 4.37
N GLN A 118 14.75 -0.07 3.17
CA GLN A 118 14.23 0.82 2.13
C GLN A 118 12.81 0.40 1.70
N TRP A 119 12.59 -0.87 1.43
CA TRP A 119 11.30 -1.41 1.01
C TRP A 119 10.23 -1.28 2.09
N GLU A 120 10.57 -1.56 3.35
CA GLU A 120 9.68 -1.34 4.48
C GLU A 120 9.28 0.14 4.61
N GLN A 121 10.22 1.06 4.41
CA GLN A 121 9.93 2.49 4.41
C GLN A 121 8.94 2.86 3.29
N MET A 122 9.06 2.26 2.11
CA MET A 122 8.09 2.45 1.01
C MET A 122 6.69 1.96 1.41
N CYS A 123 6.58 0.76 1.99
CA CYS A 123 5.30 0.23 2.48
C CYS A 123 4.69 1.13 3.57
N ASN A 124 5.50 1.60 4.54
CA ASN A 124 5.04 2.47 5.61
C ASN A 124 4.48 3.80 5.08
N ARG A 125 5.18 4.43 4.13
CA ARG A 125 4.69 5.66 3.49
C ARG A 125 3.34 5.46 2.81
N ALA A 126 3.19 4.35 2.09
CA ALA A 126 1.93 4.01 1.41
C ALA A 126 0.78 3.76 2.41
N LEU A 127 1.05 3.03 3.50
CA LEU A 127 0.06 2.75 4.54
C LEU A 127 -0.39 4.03 5.28
N LEU A 128 0.53 4.95 5.56
CA LEU A 128 0.20 6.23 6.20
C LEU A 128 -0.67 7.10 5.29
N ASN A 129 -0.32 7.21 4.00
CA ASN A 129 -1.09 7.99 3.04
C ASN A 129 -2.51 7.44 2.83
N GLY A 130 -2.67 6.11 2.78
CA GLY A 130 -3.99 5.47 2.69
C GLY A 130 -4.81 5.60 3.98
N SER A 131 -4.14 5.61 5.14
CA SER A 131 -4.79 5.83 6.44
C SER A 131 -5.40 7.23 6.56
N ASN A 132 -4.72 8.27 6.05
CA ASN A 132 -5.23 9.64 6.15
C ASN A 132 -6.58 9.81 5.44
N ASN A 133 -6.75 9.23 4.25
CA ASN A 133 -8.03 9.27 3.53
C ASN A 133 -9.16 8.52 4.27
N LYS A 134 -8.88 7.35 4.85
CA LYS A 134 -9.84 6.65 5.71
C LYS A 134 -10.13 7.44 7.00
N THR A 135 -9.15 8.17 7.52
CA THR A 135 -9.33 8.97 8.74
C THR A 135 -10.21 10.18 8.49
N HIS A 136 -10.07 10.86 7.34
CA HIS A 136 -10.97 11.95 6.95
C HIS A 136 -12.41 11.46 6.79
N LEU A 137 -12.61 10.28 6.18
CA LEU A 137 -13.93 9.67 6.05
C LEU A 137 -14.54 9.34 7.42
N LEU A 138 -13.77 8.70 8.32
CA LEU A 138 -14.23 8.36 9.67
C LEU A 138 -14.55 9.61 10.51
N LEU A 139 -13.74 10.66 10.41
CA LEU A 139 -13.99 11.94 11.07
C LEU A 139 -15.27 12.59 10.53
N ALA A 140 -15.49 12.54 9.22
CA ALA A 140 -16.72 13.03 8.60
C ALA A 140 -17.97 12.24 9.05
N THR A 141 -17.88 10.90 9.12
CA THR A 141 -18.98 10.06 9.62
C THR A 141 -19.26 10.32 11.11
N SER A 142 -18.23 10.48 11.94
CA SER A 142 -18.39 10.80 13.36
C SER A 142 -19.01 12.19 13.57
N LEU A 143 -18.64 13.17 12.75
CA LEU A 143 -19.20 14.52 12.80
C LEU A 143 -20.68 14.52 12.36
N ALA A 144 -21.02 13.79 11.30
CA ALA A 144 -22.40 13.64 10.84
C ALA A 144 -23.30 13.10 11.94
N LYS A 145 -22.86 12.06 12.66
CA LYS A 145 -23.60 11.51 13.80
C LYS A 145 -23.80 12.52 14.93
N LYS A 146 -22.76 13.29 15.30
CA LYS A 146 -22.87 14.34 16.33
C LYS A 146 -23.80 15.48 15.91
N LEU A 147 -23.89 15.78 14.61
CA LEU A 147 -24.82 16.77 14.07
C LEU A 147 -26.28 16.28 14.12
N GLU A 148 -26.53 15.00 13.80
CA GLU A 148 -27.84 14.38 13.96
C GLU A 148 -28.30 14.38 15.44
N GLU A 149 -27.39 14.07 16.37
CA GLU A 149 -27.65 14.13 17.82
C GLU A 149 -28.02 15.55 18.27
N LEU A 150 -27.34 16.58 17.75
CA LEU A 150 -27.70 17.98 18.00
C LEU A 150 -29.08 18.36 17.45
N GLU A 151 -29.42 17.88 16.25
CA GLU A 151 -30.72 18.15 15.64
C GLU A 151 -31.88 17.51 16.43
N CYS A 152 -31.65 16.33 17.02
CA CYS A 152 -32.60 15.69 17.94
C CYS A 152 -32.78 16.47 19.25
N ILE A 153 -31.71 17.05 19.81
CA ILE A 153 -31.78 17.90 21.02
C ILE A 153 -32.58 19.17 20.73
N GLU A 154 -32.38 19.78 19.57
CA GLU A 154 -33.07 21.00 19.16
C GLU A 154 -34.58 20.80 18.98
N LYS A 155 -35.02 19.64 18.49
CA LYS A 155 -36.45 19.28 18.35
C LYS A 155 -37.17 19.07 19.68
N ASN A 156 -36.47 18.65 20.75
CA ASN A 156 -37.02 18.41 22.09
C ASN A 156 -37.13 19.69 22.96
N ARG A 157 -36.73 20.85 22.43
CA ARG A 157 -36.64 22.13 23.14
C ARG A 157 -37.98 22.75 23.53
N ASN A 158 -39.09 22.27 22.98
CA ASN A 158 -40.44 22.81 23.23
C ASN A 158 -40.93 22.73 24.69
N ASN A 159 -40.19 22.08 25.60
CA ASN A 159 -40.54 21.93 27.02
C ASN A 159 -39.77 22.85 28.00
N GLY A 160 -39.02 23.85 27.51
CA GLY A 160 -38.71 25.07 28.28
C GLY A 160 -37.83 24.97 29.54
N SER A 161 -37.03 23.92 29.73
CA SER A 161 -36.15 23.81 30.92
C SER A 161 -34.79 24.51 30.74
N ARG A 162 -34.37 25.26 31.76
CA ARG A 162 -33.12 26.04 31.81
C ARG A 162 -31.86 25.16 31.72
N THR A 163 -31.94 23.91 32.21
CA THR A 163 -30.88 22.89 32.09
C THR A 163 -30.74 22.36 30.66
N ALA A 164 -31.82 22.29 29.88
CA ALA A 164 -31.78 21.85 28.48
C ALA A 164 -31.01 22.85 27.60
N CYS A 165 -31.18 24.15 27.84
CA CYS A 165 -30.47 25.23 27.14
C CYS A 165 -28.96 25.23 27.40
N LEU A 166 -28.52 24.87 28.62
CA LEU A 166 -27.11 24.78 28.96
C LEU A 166 -26.44 23.57 28.26
N ASN A 167 -27.13 22.43 28.25
CA ASN A 167 -26.66 21.21 27.59
C ASN A 167 -26.53 21.37 26.07
N GLU A 168 -27.47 22.07 25.43
CA GLU A 168 -27.42 22.40 24.00
C GLU A 168 -26.18 23.27 23.66
N LYS A 169 -25.90 24.29 24.48
CA LYS A 169 -24.71 25.15 24.28
C LYS A 169 -23.40 24.38 24.43
N ILE A 170 -23.32 23.46 25.39
CA ILE A 170 -22.14 22.62 25.59
C ILE A 170 -21.94 21.70 24.39
N ALA A 171 -22.99 21.01 23.95
CA ALA A 171 -22.93 20.10 22.80
C ALA A 171 -22.56 20.83 21.49
N ARG A 172 -23.12 22.03 21.25
CA ARG A 172 -22.71 22.88 20.12
C ARG A 172 -21.23 23.26 20.20
N GLY A 173 -20.73 23.58 21.40
CA GLY A 173 -19.32 23.88 21.62
C GLY A 173 -18.41 22.70 21.30
N GLU A 174 -18.81 21.47 21.61
CA GLU A 174 -18.04 20.26 21.26
C GLU A 174 -18.01 19.99 19.76
N VAL A 175 -19.14 20.17 19.06
CA VAL A 175 -19.20 20.01 17.61
C VAL A 175 -18.34 21.06 16.90
N ILE A 176 -18.34 22.31 17.35
CA ILE A 176 -17.46 23.35 16.80
C ILE A 176 -15.98 22.97 16.97
N LYS A 177 -15.59 22.46 18.15
CA LYS A 177 -14.21 21.99 18.38
C LYS A 177 -13.82 20.86 17.42
N GLU A 178 -14.72 19.92 17.18
CA GLU A 178 -14.52 18.81 16.25
C GLU A 178 -14.37 19.31 14.81
N ILE A 179 -15.23 20.22 14.35
CA ILE A 179 -15.16 20.84 13.01
C ILE A 179 -13.82 21.54 12.82
N VAL A 180 -13.40 22.37 13.79
CA VAL A 180 -12.13 23.09 13.74
C VAL A 180 -10.95 22.12 13.67
N TYR A 181 -11.00 21.03 14.44
CA TYR A 181 -9.98 19.98 14.39
C TYR A 181 -9.89 19.33 13.01
N ILE A 182 -11.03 18.95 12.42
CA ILE A 182 -11.11 18.34 11.08
C ILE A 182 -10.55 19.29 10.01
N ILE A 183 -10.98 20.56 10.02
CA ILE A 183 -10.50 21.57 9.05
C ILE A 183 -8.98 21.75 9.13
N LYS A 184 -8.43 21.88 10.35
CA LYS A 184 -6.98 21.99 10.56
C LYS A 184 -6.25 20.77 10.00
N ARG A 185 -6.78 19.58 10.23
CA ARG A 185 -6.19 18.33 9.74
C ARG A 185 -6.17 18.25 8.22
N ILE A 186 -7.30 18.55 7.56
CA ILE A 186 -7.41 18.60 6.09
C ILE A 186 -6.42 19.63 5.53
N TYR A 187 -6.34 20.81 6.13
CA TYR A 187 -5.41 21.86 5.71
C TYR A 187 -3.95 21.39 5.76
N HIS A 188 -3.53 20.77 6.88
CA HIS A 188 -2.18 20.24 7.02
C HIS A 188 -1.86 19.14 6.01
N ASP A 189 -2.79 18.23 5.74
CA ASP A 189 -2.61 17.16 4.76
C ASP A 189 -2.49 17.70 3.32
N ASN A 190 -3.30 18.71 2.97
CA ASN A 190 -3.20 19.39 1.69
C ASN A 190 -1.87 20.13 1.54
N LEU A 191 -1.43 20.85 2.58
CA LEU A 191 -0.13 21.53 2.58
C LEU A 191 1.02 20.55 2.39
N ASN A 192 0.99 19.43 3.10
CA ASN A 192 2.01 18.38 2.96
C ASN A 192 2.02 17.82 1.53
N THR A 193 0.85 17.56 0.95
CA THR A 193 0.73 17.12 -0.45
C THR A 193 1.33 18.14 -1.41
N THR A 194 1.04 19.43 -1.25
CA THR A 194 1.65 20.51 -2.05
C THR A 194 3.18 20.50 -1.94
N LEU A 195 3.74 20.35 -0.74
CA LEU A 195 5.18 20.27 -0.53
C LEU A 195 5.81 19.04 -1.19
N GLN A 196 5.15 17.88 -1.15
CA GLN A 196 5.61 16.69 -1.85
C GLN A 196 5.62 16.90 -3.37
N LEU A 197 4.56 17.49 -3.93
CA LEU A 197 4.48 17.82 -5.35
C LEU A 197 5.60 18.79 -5.78
N GLN A 198 5.90 19.81 -4.97
CA GLN A 198 7.03 20.71 -5.20
C GLN A 198 8.38 19.97 -5.19
N ARG A 199 8.57 19.01 -4.28
CA ARG A 199 9.78 18.17 -4.24
C ARG A 199 9.90 17.29 -5.48
N ILE A 200 8.79 16.69 -5.93
CA ILE A 200 8.74 15.87 -7.16
C ILE A 200 9.06 16.74 -8.38
N HIS A 201 8.41 17.90 -8.50
CA HIS A 201 8.67 18.86 -9.58
C HIS A 201 10.15 19.28 -9.62
N LYS A 202 10.76 19.59 -8.47
CA LYS A 202 12.18 19.90 -8.38
C LYS A 202 13.08 18.73 -8.83
N LYS A 203 12.73 17.50 -8.47
CA LYS A 203 13.46 16.29 -8.90
C LYS A 203 13.36 16.08 -10.41
N LEU A 204 12.16 16.20 -10.98
CA LEU A 204 11.94 16.07 -12.41
C LEU A 204 12.72 17.13 -13.20
N ASN A 205 12.66 18.40 -12.78
CA ASN A 205 13.38 19.47 -13.46
C ASN A 205 14.89 19.43 -13.22
N GLY A 206 15.35 18.90 -12.08
CA GLY A 206 16.78 18.66 -11.83
C GLY A 206 17.37 17.51 -12.65
N SER A 207 16.58 16.47 -12.93
CA SER A 207 17.00 15.35 -13.78
C SER A 207 17.06 15.70 -15.27
N ILE A 208 16.23 16.64 -15.75
CA ILE A 208 16.21 17.06 -17.17
C ILE A 208 17.51 17.77 -17.59
N ILE A 209 18.33 18.25 -16.66
CA ILE A 209 19.57 18.98 -16.98
C ILE A 209 20.74 18.02 -17.34
N PHE A 210 20.65 16.72 -17.04
CA PHE A 210 21.73 15.75 -17.33
C PHE A 210 21.57 14.95 -18.63
N GLU A 211 20.51 15.15 -19.41
CA GLU A 211 20.30 14.45 -20.70
C GLU A 211 20.62 15.31 -21.94
N LYS A 212 21.32 16.45 -21.76
CA LYS A 212 21.82 17.25 -22.89
C LYS A 212 23.32 17.54 -22.74
N TRP A 213 24.17 16.53 -22.85
CA TRP A 213 25.55 16.65 -23.34
C TRP A 213 26.00 15.32 -23.95
#